data_AF-A0A821FTJ1-F1
#
_entry.id   AF-A0A821FTJ1-F1
#
_cell.length_a   1.000
_cell.length_b   1.000
_cell.length_c   1.000
_cell.angle_alpha   90.00
_cell.angle_beta   90.00
_cell.angle_gamma   90.00
#
_symmetry.space_group_name_H-M   'P 1'
#
loop_
_entity.id
_entity.type
_entity.pdbx_description
1 polymer ?
#
loop_
_entity_poly.entity_id
_entity_poly.type
_entity_poly.pdbx_seq_one_letter_code
_entity_poly.pdbx_strand_id
1 'polypeptide(L)'
;MAHAHNWIESKRSFISKYPSHQILNSDHCSFQQEYIPPRTLSFTGERTTEVVGRKKYNVTHSYTIQPVTSANGLLLDKFLLVLQEKENTLGKRVQKNLIIPPNVAVKASKSGKSNDENHHAFLNEVLRPFVGKKFLLFLDAWKTQADLTKFRAVFSHQERQLLIFPEGST
;
A
#
# COMPACT_ATOMS: atom_id res chain seq x y z
N MET A 1 4.72 9.73 21.99
CA MET A 1 4.17 11.06 21.66
C MET A 1 5.26 12.11 21.42
N ALA A 2 6.13 12.43 22.39
CA ALA A 2 7.18 13.46 22.22
C ALA A 2 8.15 13.21 21.04
N HIS A 3 8.54 11.95 20.80
CA HIS A 3 9.47 11.59 19.73
C HIS A 3 8.91 11.86 18.31
N ALA A 4 7.65 11.51 18.05
CA ALA A 4 7.01 11.75 16.76
C ALA A 4 6.82 13.26 16.49
N HIS A 5 6.40 14.02 17.50
CA HIS A 5 6.26 15.47 17.40
C HIS A 5 7.61 16.14 17.06
N ASN A 6 8.68 15.80 17.77
CA ASN A 6 10.01 16.33 17.53
C ASN A 6 10.51 16.00 16.12
N TRP A 7 10.22 14.79 15.64
CA TRP A 7 10.56 14.40 14.27
C TRP A 7 9.80 15.24 13.24
N ILE A 8 8.48 15.45 13.40
CA ILE A 8 7.67 16.29 12.50
C ILE A 8 8.24 17.71 12.46
N GLU A 9 8.51 18.32 13.62
CA GLU A 9 9.09 19.66 13.68
C GLU A 9 10.46 19.73 12.99
N SER A 10 11.31 18.71 13.14
CA SER A 10 12.60 18.63 12.44
C SER A 10 12.47 18.58 10.91
N LYS A 11 11.34 18.09 10.39
CA LYS A 11 11.09 17.96 8.94
C LYS A 11 10.27 19.11 8.37
N ARG A 12 9.65 19.94 9.21
CA ARG A 12 8.69 20.99 8.80
C ARG A 12 9.25 21.94 7.75
N SER A 13 10.47 22.46 7.96
CA SER A 13 11.17 23.35 7.02
C SER A 13 11.55 22.67 5.69
N PHE A 14 11.75 21.35 5.71
CA PHE A 14 11.99 20.59 4.48
C PHE A 14 10.69 20.33 3.72
N ILE A 15 9.62 19.92 4.42
CA ILE A 15 8.31 19.63 3.85
C ILE A 15 7.72 20.89 3.21
N SER A 16 7.88 22.07 3.83
CA SER A 16 7.36 23.35 3.31
C SER A 16 7.95 23.78 1.96
N LYS A 17 9.02 23.14 1.49
CA LYS A 17 9.60 23.38 0.15
C LYS A 17 8.78 22.76 -0.99
N TYR A 18 7.79 21.94 -0.65
CA TYR A 18 6.91 21.25 -1.59
C TYR A 18 5.49 21.80 -1.48
N PRO A 19 4.81 22.08 -2.60
CA PRO A 19 3.39 22.41 -2.57
C PRO A 19 2.56 21.18 -2.17
N SER A 20 1.40 21.40 -1.55
CA SER A 20 0.57 20.32 -0.97
C SER A 20 0.14 19.24 -1.97
N HIS A 21 -0.11 19.59 -3.23
CA HIS A 21 -0.45 18.63 -4.29
C HIS A 21 0.75 17.77 -4.76
N GLN A 22 1.98 18.11 -4.37
CA GLN A 22 3.21 17.35 -4.64
C GLN A 22 3.73 16.61 -3.40
N ILE A 23 3.06 16.77 -2.26
CA ILE A 23 3.33 15.96 -1.07
C ILE A 23 2.37 14.78 -1.11
N LEU A 24 2.91 13.58 -1.20
CA LEU A 24 2.18 12.34 -1.42
C LEU A 24 2.39 11.42 -0.24
N ASN A 25 1.35 10.68 0.13
CA ASN A 25 1.41 9.59 1.10
C ASN A 25 0.79 8.34 0.48
N SER A 26 1.33 7.19 0.84
CA SER A 26 0.84 5.90 0.39
C SER A 26 1.08 4.86 1.47
N ASP A 27 0.13 3.94 1.62
CA ASP A 27 0.23 2.81 2.54
C ASP A 27 -0.52 1.60 1.95
N HIS A 28 -0.16 0.41 2.41
CA HIS A 28 -0.84 -0.83 2.05
C HIS A 28 -2.10 -1.02 2.90
N CYS A 29 -3.19 -1.41 2.26
CA CYS A 29 -4.42 -1.82 2.95
C CYS A 29 -4.82 -3.21 2.49
N SER A 30 -4.83 -4.18 3.42
CA SER A 30 -5.21 -5.56 3.16
C SER A 30 -6.68 -5.79 3.49
N PHE A 31 -7.39 -6.46 2.59
CA PHE A 31 -8.81 -6.77 2.68
C PHE A 31 -9.00 -8.29 2.58
N GLN A 32 -9.78 -8.85 3.50
CA GLN A 32 -10.33 -10.19 3.30
C GLN A 32 -11.42 -10.12 2.22
N GLN A 33 -11.53 -11.17 1.40
CA GLN A 33 -12.60 -11.23 0.39
C GLN A 33 -13.99 -11.37 1.02
N GLU A 34 -14.05 -11.99 2.20
CA GLU A 34 -15.21 -12.04 3.07
C GLU A 34 -14.80 -11.61 4.47
N TYR A 35 -15.41 -10.54 4.96
CA TYR A 35 -15.21 -10.08 6.33
C TYR A 35 -16.10 -10.87 7.28
N ILE A 36 -15.48 -11.59 8.21
CA ILE A 36 -16.17 -12.18 9.35
C ILE A 36 -15.71 -11.41 10.59
N PRO A 37 -16.64 -10.84 11.37
CA PRO A 37 -16.26 -10.06 12.54
C PRO A 37 -15.52 -10.96 13.54
N PRO A 38 -14.40 -10.50 14.12
CA PRO A 38 -13.61 -11.30 15.06
C PRO A 38 -14.33 -11.52 16.39
N ARG A 39 -15.45 -10.83 16.61
CA ARG A 39 -16.29 -10.91 17.80
C ARG A 39 -17.75 -11.01 17.37
N THR A 40 -18.48 -11.90 18.01
CA THR A 40 -19.93 -12.05 17.85
C THR A 40 -20.55 -12.36 19.22
N LEU A 41 -21.88 -12.27 19.31
CA LEU A 41 -22.61 -12.67 20.51
C LEU A 41 -22.68 -14.21 20.59
N SER A 42 -22.46 -14.74 21.79
CA SER A 42 -22.47 -16.18 22.11
C SER A 42 -22.98 -16.41 23.53
N PHE A 43 -23.14 -17.66 23.95
CA PHE A 43 -23.56 -17.98 25.31
C PHE A 43 -22.40 -17.82 26.30
N THR A 44 -22.73 -17.36 27.52
CA THR A 44 -21.74 -17.20 28.59
C THR A 44 -21.13 -18.56 28.97
N GLY A 45 -19.81 -18.61 29.05
CA GLY A 45 -19.06 -19.84 29.40
C GLY A 45 -18.59 -20.66 28.21
N GLU A 46 -18.96 -20.30 26.97
CA GLU A 46 -18.43 -20.95 25.76
C GLU A 46 -16.97 -20.59 25.52
N ARG A 47 -16.14 -21.62 25.27
CA ARG A 47 -14.70 -21.44 24.94
C ARG A 47 -14.49 -20.97 23.50
N THR A 48 -15.36 -21.40 22.59
CA THR A 48 -15.27 -21.16 21.15
C THR A 48 -16.65 -20.91 20.59
N THR A 49 -16.79 -19.87 19.77
CA THR A 49 -18.02 -19.56 19.06
C THR A 49 -17.85 -19.91 17.58
N GLU A 50 -18.76 -20.71 17.05
CA GLU A 50 -18.78 -21.04 15.63
C GLU A 50 -19.50 -19.94 14.84
N VAL A 51 -18.96 -19.59 13.67
CA VAL A 51 -19.51 -18.57 12.77
C VAL A 51 -19.62 -19.13 11.36
N VAL A 52 -20.68 -18.74 10.66
CA VAL A 52 -20.93 -19.19 9.28
C VAL A 52 -20.31 -18.20 8.30
N GLY A 53 -19.33 -18.67 7.52
CA GLY A 53 -18.84 -17.99 6.32
C GLY A 53 -19.41 -18.61 5.05
N ARG A 54 -19.54 -17.83 3.97
CA ARG A 54 -20.03 -18.30 2.68
C ARG A 54 -19.07 -19.28 2.02
N LYS A 55 -17.78 -18.95 2.01
CA LYS A 55 -16.73 -19.81 1.44
C LYS A 55 -15.45 -19.70 2.26
N LYS A 56 -14.91 -20.85 2.69
CA LYS A 56 -13.61 -20.91 3.42
C LYS A 56 -12.52 -20.12 2.70
N TYR A 57 -12.45 -20.22 1.37
CA TYR A 57 -11.50 -19.48 0.55
C TYR A 57 -11.58 -17.97 0.77
N ASN A 58 -12.77 -17.39 0.83
CA ASN A 58 -12.94 -15.93 0.91
C ASN A 58 -12.52 -15.37 2.28
N VAL A 59 -12.54 -16.21 3.31
CA VAL A 59 -12.12 -15.85 4.67
C VAL A 59 -10.60 -16.02 4.84
N THR A 60 -9.99 -16.98 4.14
CA THR A 60 -8.54 -17.23 4.22
C THR A 60 -7.72 -16.45 3.20
N HIS A 61 -8.35 -15.95 2.14
CA HIS A 61 -7.68 -15.19 1.09
C HIS A 61 -7.92 -13.69 1.27
N SER A 62 -6.83 -12.95 1.08
CA SER A 62 -6.85 -11.49 1.11
C SER A 62 -6.30 -10.91 -0.18
N TYR A 63 -6.58 -9.65 -0.42
CA TYR A 63 -5.88 -8.86 -1.41
C TYR A 63 -5.40 -7.58 -0.74
N THR A 64 -4.32 -7.01 -1.26
CA THR A 64 -3.79 -5.73 -0.78
C THR A 64 -3.98 -4.67 -1.85
N ILE A 65 -4.43 -3.49 -1.46
CA ILE A 65 -4.35 -2.30 -2.31
C ILE A 65 -3.31 -1.34 -1.77
N GLN A 66 -2.74 -0.52 -2.65
CA GLN A 66 -1.86 0.58 -2.29
C GLN A 66 -2.29 1.85 -3.03
N PRO A 67 -3.21 2.65 -2.45
CA PRO A 67 -3.55 3.96 -2.98
C PRO A 67 -2.45 4.99 -2.70
N VAL A 68 -2.52 6.13 -3.37
CA VAL A 68 -1.69 7.31 -3.09
C VAL A 68 -2.59 8.52 -2.92
N THR A 69 -2.42 9.26 -1.84
CA THR A 69 -3.14 10.51 -1.58
C THR A 69 -2.17 11.68 -1.47
N SER A 70 -2.53 12.84 -1.99
CA SER A 70 -1.79 14.07 -1.80
C SER A 70 -2.21 14.82 -0.53
N ALA A 71 -1.34 15.71 -0.03
CA ALA A 71 -1.61 16.49 1.18
C ALA A 71 -2.74 17.52 1.03
N ASN A 72 -3.17 17.83 -0.20
CA ASN A 72 -4.40 18.60 -0.46
C ASN A 72 -5.66 17.73 -0.54
N GLY A 73 -5.58 16.44 -0.18
CA GLY A 73 -6.73 15.55 -0.04
C GLY A 73 -7.20 14.89 -1.34
N LEU A 74 -6.39 14.90 -2.40
CA LEU A 74 -6.74 14.23 -3.65
C LEU A 74 -6.16 12.81 -3.66
N LEU A 75 -6.98 11.86 -4.10
CA LEU A 75 -6.54 10.50 -4.42
C LEU A 75 -5.94 10.51 -5.83
N LEU A 76 -4.79 9.88 -6.03
CA LEU A 76 -4.25 9.65 -7.38
C LEU A 76 -5.14 8.65 -8.10
N ASP A 77 -5.33 8.87 -9.40
CA ASP A 77 -6.26 8.07 -10.20
C ASP A 77 -5.90 6.58 -10.23
N LYS A 78 -4.61 6.24 -10.10
CA LYS A 78 -4.12 4.87 -10.18
C LYS A 78 -3.64 4.33 -8.83
N PHE A 79 -3.91 3.05 -8.57
CA PHE A 79 -3.42 2.34 -7.38
C PHE A 79 -2.90 0.93 -7.71
N LEU A 80 -2.11 0.35 -6.80
CA LEU A 80 -1.66 -1.04 -6.90
C LEU A 80 -2.71 -1.97 -6.30
N LEU A 81 -3.02 -3.08 -6.96
CA LEU A 81 -3.80 -4.20 -6.43
C LEU A 81 -2.94 -5.47 -6.46
N VAL A 82 -2.74 -6.11 -5.31
CA VAL A 82 -2.02 -7.38 -5.18
C VAL A 82 -3.02 -8.47 -4.83
N LEU A 83 -3.26 -9.38 -5.77
CA LEU A 83 -4.12 -10.54 -5.59
C LEU A 83 -3.34 -11.72 -4.99
N GLN A 84 -4.00 -12.51 -4.16
CA GLN A 84 -3.43 -13.75 -3.67
C GLN A 84 -3.56 -14.87 -4.71
N GLU A 85 -2.43 -15.43 -5.12
CA GLU A 85 -2.34 -16.52 -6.11
C GLU A 85 -1.42 -17.63 -5.61
N LYS A 86 -1.44 -18.80 -6.26
CA LYS A 86 -0.56 -19.92 -5.85
C LYS A 86 0.93 -19.58 -6.04
N GLU A 87 1.23 -18.82 -7.08
CA GLU A 87 2.56 -18.29 -7.38
C GLU A 87 2.58 -16.75 -7.28
N ASN A 88 3.73 -16.12 -7.44
CA ASN A 88 3.83 -14.66 -7.46
C ASN A 88 3.33 -14.02 -8.78
N THR A 89 2.56 -14.78 -9.57
CA THR A 89 2.03 -14.34 -10.86
C THR A 89 0.59 -14.78 -11.01
N LEU A 90 -0.19 -14.02 -11.77
CA LEU A 90 -1.57 -14.39 -12.10
C LEU A 90 -1.57 -15.69 -12.91
N GLY A 91 -2.41 -16.66 -12.56
CA GLY A 91 -2.56 -17.87 -13.34
C GLY A 91 -3.05 -17.58 -14.78
N LYS A 92 -2.66 -18.40 -15.76
CA LYS A 92 -3.01 -18.22 -17.19
C LYS A 92 -4.51 -18.01 -17.42
N ARG A 93 -5.35 -18.76 -16.71
CA ARG A 93 -6.81 -18.62 -16.80
C ARG A 93 -7.29 -17.29 -16.25
N VAL A 94 -6.69 -16.79 -15.17
CA VAL A 94 -7.04 -15.49 -14.58
C VAL A 94 -6.64 -14.38 -15.55
N GLN A 95 -5.39 -14.40 -16.05
CA GLN A 95 -4.92 -13.41 -17.02
C GLN A 95 -5.81 -13.31 -18.27
N LYS A 96 -6.33 -14.44 -18.77
CA LYS A 96 -7.21 -14.47 -19.95
C LYS A 96 -8.59 -13.84 -19.70
N ASN A 97 -9.11 -13.93 -18.48
CA ASN A 97 -10.49 -13.53 -18.17
C ASN A 97 -10.59 -12.26 -17.33
N LEU A 98 -9.49 -11.83 -16.72
CA LEU A 98 -9.46 -10.67 -15.84
C LEU A 98 -9.49 -9.39 -16.68
N ILE A 99 -10.56 -8.61 -16.49
CA ILE A 99 -10.63 -7.26 -17.02
C ILE A 99 -9.87 -6.36 -16.05
N ILE A 100 -8.81 -5.72 -16.54
CA ILE A 100 -7.99 -4.80 -15.73
C ILE A 100 -8.40 -3.37 -16.09
N PRO A 101 -9.01 -2.61 -15.15
CA PRO A 101 -9.30 -1.21 -15.37
C PRO A 101 -8.01 -0.40 -15.59
N PRO A 102 -8.03 0.67 -16.41
CA PRO A 102 -6.83 1.45 -16.72
C PRO A 102 -6.19 2.09 -15.48
N ASN A 103 -7.01 2.30 -14.45
CA ASN A 103 -6.64 2.96 -13.20
C ASN A 103 -6.20 1.97 -12.10
N VAL A 104 -5.88 0.72 -12.45
CA VAL A 104 -5.38 -0.29 -11.52
C VAL A 104 -4.14 -0.97 -12.09
N ALA A 105 -3.05 -1.00 -11.32
CA ALA A 105 -1.92 -1.88 -11.59
C ALA A 105 -2.14 -3.20 -10.84
N VAL A 106 -2.49 -4.28 -11.55
CA VAL A 106 -2.73 -5.58 -10.91
C VAL A 106 -1.46 -6.41 -10.88
N LYS A 107 -1.10 -6.90 -9.70
CA LYS A 107 -0.02 -7.85 -9.43
C LYS A 107 -0.54 -9.02 -8.58
N ALA A 108 0.33 -9.99 -8.35
CA ALA A 108 -0.02 -11.18 -7.57
C ALA A 108 1.10 -11.56 -6.60
N SER A 109 0.75 -12.21 -5.50
CA SER A 109 1.70 -12.82 -4.58
C SER A 109 1.10 -14.03 -3.88
N LYS A 110 1.96 -14.91 -3.33
CA LYS A 110 1.49 -16.10 -2.59
C LYS A 110 0.59 -15.79 -1.39
N SER A 111 0.79 -14.64 -0.77
CA SER A 111 0.09 -14.23 0.44
C SER A 111 -0.97 -13.14 0.20
N GLY A 112 -1.06 -12.61 -1.02
CA GLY A 112 -1.85 -11.40 -1.30
C GLY A 112 -1.23 -10.12 -0.73
N LYS A 113 -0.04 -10.19 -0.10
CA LYS A 113 0.70 -9.05 0.44
C LYS A 113 1.73 -8.54 -0.57
N SER A 114 2.10 -7.28 -0.44
CA SER A 114 3.16 -6.68 -1.25
C SER A 114 4.53 -7.30 -0.96
N ASN A 115 5.43 -7.26 -1.94
CA ASN A 115 6.81 -7.75 -1.88
C ASN A 115 7.70 -6.77 -2.69
N ASP A 116 9.00 -7.06 -2.81
CA ASP A 116 9.95 -6.21 -3.53
C ASP A 116 9.55 -5.92 -4.98
N GLU A 117 9.11 -6.96 -5.72
CA GLU A 117 8.68 -6.83 -7.12
C GLU A 117 7.42 -5.96 -7.24
N ASN A 118 6.45 -6.17 -6.35
CA ASN A 118 5.22 -5.40 -6.29
C ASN A 118 5.48 -3.94 -5.93
N HIS A 119 6.45 -3.66 -5.04
CA HIS A 119 6.87 -2.29 -4.74
C HIS A 119 7.54 -1.61 -5.94
N HIS A 120 8.39 -2.34 -6.68
CA HIS A 120 8.95 -1.83 -7.93
C HIS A 120 7.86 -1.51 -8.97
N ALA A 121 6.83 -2.34 -9.07
CA ALA A 121 5.66 -2.08 -9.91
C ALA A 121 4.87 -0.86 -9.44
N PHE A 122 4.67 -0.68 -8.13
CA PHE A 122 4.06 0.52 -7.58
C PHE A 122 4.80 1.79 -8.01
N LEU A 123 6.13 1.84 -7.83
CA LEU A 123 6.91 3.03 -8.22
C LEU A 123 6.81 3.32 -9.72
N ASN A 124 6.88 2.30 -10.58
CA ASN A 124 6.93 2.48 -12.04
C ASN A 124 5.57 2.62 -12.73
N GLU A 125 4.59 1.82 -12.32
CA GLU A 125 3.29 1.72 -13.02
C GLU A 125 2.22 2.58 -12.37
N VAL A 126 2.34 2.85 -11.07
CA VAL A 126 1.36 3.64 -10.30
C VAL A 126 1.87 5.06 -10.08
N LEU A 127 3.04 5.24 -9.47
CA LEU A 127 3.49 6.58 -9.07
C LEU A 127 4.07 7.38 -10.24
N ARG A 128 5.04 6.80 -10.96
CA ARG A 128 5.80 7.48 -12.03
C ARG A 128 4.94 8.19 -13.09
N PRO A 129 3.79 7.66 -13.55
CA PRO A 129 2.97 8.33 -14.55
C PRO A 129 2.33 9.65 -14.07
N PHE A 130 2.15 9.84 -12.76
CA PHE A 130 1.38 10.96 -12.19
C PHE A 130 2.26 12.01 -11.50
N VAL A 131 3.55 11.74 -11.33
CA VAL A 131 4.47 12.64 -10.60
C VAL A 131 5.38 13.44 -11.53
N GLY A 132 5.55 14.72 -11.20
CA GLY A 132 6.40 15.65 -11.94
C GLY A 132 7.90 15.51 -11.63
N LYS A 133 8.66 16.57 -11.91
CA LYS A 133 10.10 16.66 -11.56
C LYS A 133 10.35 16.90 -10.06
N LYS A 134 9.33 17.37 -9.35
CA LYS A 134 9.37 17.71 -7.93
C LYS A 134 8.19 17.08 -7.21
N PHE A 135 8.49 16.23 -6.23
CA PHE A 135 7.50 15.67 -5.30
C PHE A 135 8.18 15.09 -4.06
N LEU A 136 7.40 14.98 -2.99
CA LEU A 136 7.81 14.36 -1.75
C LEU A 136 6.87 13.19 -1.47
N LEU A 137 7.40 11.97 -1.35
CA LEU A 137 6.63 10.77 -1.03
C LEU A 137 6.89 10.35 0.41
N PHE A 138 5.81 10.10 1.16
CA PHE A 138 5.81 9.54 2.50
C PHE A 138 5.41 8.07 2.46
N LEU A 139 6.25 7.20 3.03
CA LEU A 139 6.03 5.76 3.18
C LEU A 139 6.35 5.31 4.61
N ASP A 140 5.91 4.10 4.97
CA ASP A 140 6.23 3.47 6.24
C ASP A 140 7.71 3.02 6.31
N ALA A 141 8.16 2.58 7.49
CA ALA A 141 9.51 2.07 7.70
C ALA A 141 9.71 0.61 7.26
N TRP A 142 8.81 0.05 6.44
CA TRP A 142 8.98 -1.31 5.97
C TRP A 142 10.22 -1.40 5.06
N LYS A 143 11.10 -2.38 5.34
CA LYS A 143 12.43 -2.54 4.71
C LYS A 143 12.43 -2.33 3.20
N THR A 144 11.43 -2.85 2.49
CA THR A 144 11.31 -2.74 1.04
C THR A 144 10.97 -1.33 0.57
N GLN A 145 10.09 -0.62 1.28
CA GLN A 145 9.70 0.77 1.00
C GLN A 145 10.78 1.77 1.41
N ALA A 146 11.51 1.47 2.49
CA ALA A 146 12.57 2.32 3.03
C ALA A 146 13.86 2.32 2.19
N ASP A 147 13.94 1.50 1.13
CA ASP A 147 15.13 1.38 0.29
C ASP A 147 15.26 2.58 -0.68
N LEU A 148 16.01 3.58 -0.23
CA LEU A 148 16.36 4.78 -1.01
C LEU A 148 17.07 4.45 -2.33
N THR A 149 17.80 3.34 -2.42
CA THR A 149 18.51 2.95 -3.65
C THR A 149 17.50 2.55 -4.72
N LYS A 150 16.51 1.73 -4.35
CA LYS A 150 15.42 1.34 -5.25
C LYS A 150 14.58 2.53 -5.67
N PHE A 151 14.27 3.44 -4.74
CA PHE A 151 13.56 4.67 -5.06
C PHE A 151 14.35 5.53 -6.07
N ARG A 152 15.64 5.77 -5.81
CA ARG A 152 16.51 6.60 -6.67
C ARG A 152 16.77 5.97 -8.04
N ALA A 153 16.75 4.64 -8.14
CA ALA A 153 16.84 3.94 -9.42
C ALA A 153 15.64 4.27 -10.34
N VAL A 154 14.46 4.50 -9.77
CA VAL A 154 13.27 4.93 -10.52
C VAL A 154 13.22 6.46 -10.67
N PHE A 155 13.60 7.19 -9.61
CA PHE A 155 13.50 8.64 -9.50
C PHE A 155 14.86 9.27 -9.17
N SER A 156 15.69 9.50 -10.18
CA SER A 156 17.05 10.04 -10.02
C SER A 156 17.12 11.56 -9.79
N HIS A 157 16.04 12.29 -10.08
CA HIS A 157 16.03 13.75 -9.96
C HIS A 157 16.05 14.18 -8.49
N GLN A 158 16.94 15.10 -8.14
CA GLN A 158 17.17 15.54 -6.75
C GLN A 158 15.97 16.18 -6.05
N GLU A 159 14.98 16.68 -6.79
CA GLU A 159 13.73 17.21 -6.21
C GLU A 159 12.65 16.14 -6.03
N ARG A 160 12.94 14.87 -6.30
CA ARG A 160 12.07 13.74 -6.00
C ARG A 160 12.61 13.08 -4.74
N GLN A 161 11.89 13.27 -3.64
CA GLN A 161 12.38 12.86 -2.33
C GLN A 161 11.45 11.83 -1.71
N LEU A 162 12.06 10.86 -1.03
CA LEU A 162 11.38 9.86 -0.23
C LEU A 162 11.65 10.17 1.24
N LEU A 163 10.58 10.18 2.04
CA LEU A 163 10.63 10.45 3.45
C LEU A 163 9.92 9.30 4.18
N ILE A 164 10.66 8.63 5.04
CA ILE A 164 10.21 7.44 5.75
C ILE A 164 9.76 7.83 7.16
N PHE A 165 8.55 7.41 7.53
CA PHE A 165 8.08 7.58 8.89
C PHE A 165 8.98 6.82 9.89
N PRO A 166 9.19 7.33 11.11
CA PRO A 166 9.92 6.58 12.13
C PRO A 166 9.28 5.22 12.40
N GLU A 167 10.09 4.22 12.75
CA GLU A 167 9.56 2.92 13.18
C GLU A 167 8.59 3.08 14.36
N GLY A 168 7.48 2.32 14.34
CA GLY A 168 6.47 2.34 15.40
C GLY A 168 5.56 3.58 15.42
N SER A 169 5.52 4.35 14.34
CA SER A 169 4.65 5.54 14.20
C SER A 169 3.43 5.35 13.28
N THR A 170 3.27 4.14 12.74
CA THR A 170 2.17 3.68 11.87
C THR A 170 1.52 2.45 12.48
#